data_AF-A0AAE6JD26-F1
#
_entry.id   AF-A0AAE6JD26-F1
#
_cell.length_a   1.000
_cell.length_b   1.000
_cell.length_c   1.000
_cell.angle_alpha   90.00
_cell.angle_beta   90.00
_cell.angle_gamma   90.00
#
_symmetry.space_group_name_H-M   'P 1'
#
loop_
_entity.id
_entity.type
_entity.pdbx_description
1 polymer ?
#
loop_
_entity_poly.entity_id
_entity_poly.type
_entity_poly.pdbx_seq_one_letter_code
_entity_poly.pdbx_strand_id
1 'polypeptide(L)' 'MDSVKLSIWREKFLSEAQGLRVQYDSYLRPRPFEDCFVLKTGDVSGTLTLEILDPQMPEDVKRGLEDLFTGTVPENGL' A
#
# COMPACT_ATOMS: atom_id res chain seq x y z
N MET A 1 15.04 4.81 -8.46
CA MET A 1 14.02 4.07 -9.24
C MET A 1 13.43 5.03 -10.26
N ASP A 2 13.24 4.61 -11.51
CA ASP A 2 12.74 5.48 -12.59
C ASP A 2 11.26 5.85 -12.36
N SER A 3 10.82 7.05 -12.74
CA SER A 3 9.43 7.49 -12.54
C SER A 3 8.41 6.55 -13.18
N VAL A 4 8.77 5.94 -14.32
CA VAL A 4 7.95 4.93 -15.00
C VAL A 4 7.81 3.65 -14.15
N LYS A 5 8.90 3.20 -13.53
CA LYS A 5 8.89 2.00 -12.66
C LYS A 5 8.07 2.23 -11.39
N LEU A 6 8.11 3.46 -10.85
CA LEU A 6 7.32 3.85 -9.68
C LEU A 6 5.81 3.85 -9.99
N SER A 7 5.40 4.38 -11.15
CA SER A 7 4.01 4.33 -11.58
C SER A 7 3.51 2.90 -11.75
N ILE A 8 4.27 2.05 -12.45
CA ILE A 8 3.92 0.63 -12.67
C ILE A 8 3.81 -0.11 -11.34
N TRP A 9 4.77 0.12 -10.43
CA TRP A 9 4.73 -0.46 -9.09
C TRP A 9 3.48 -0.03 -8.32
N ARG A 10 3.15 1.27 -8.33
CA ARG A 10 2.00 1.82 -7.63
C ARG A 10 0.69 1.25 -8.18
N GLU A 11 0.55 1.16 -9.49
CA GLU A 11 -0.63 0.55 -10.12
C GLU A 11 -0.77 -0.93 -9.75
N LYS A 12 0.33 -1.69 -9.76
CA LYS A 12 0.33 -3.09 -9.35
C LYS A 12 -0.08 -3.24 -7.88
N PHE A 13 0.53 -2.46 -6.98
CA PHE A 13 0.19 -2.47 -5.56
C PHE A 13 -1.29 -2.15 -5.34
N LEU A 14 -1.83 -1.11 -5.99
CA LEU A 14 -3.24 -0.73 -5.86
C LEU A 14 -4.17 -1.82 -6.39
N SER A 15 -3.80 -2.47 -7.49
CA SER A 15 -4.55 -3.60 -8.05
C SER A 15 -4.62 -4.77 -7.06
N GLU A 16 -3.50 -5.14 -6.41
CA GLU A 16 -3.48 -6.21 -5.42
C GLU A 16 -4.21 -5.81 -4.13
N ALA A 17 -4.09 -4.54 -3.71
CA ALA A 17 -4.78 -3.98 -2.56
C ALA A 17 -6.31 -3.96 -2.73
N GLN A 18 -6.85 -4.04 -3.95
CA GLN A 18 -8.30 -4.23 -4.15
C GLN A 18 -8.81 -5.54 -3.53
N GLY A 19 -7.99 -6.59 -3.46
CA GLY A 19 -8.37 -7.82 -2.75
C GLY A 19 -8.53 -7.61 -1.24
N LEU A 20 -7.72 -6.71 -0.66
CA LEU A 20 -7.82 -6.31 0.75
C LEU A 20 -8.98 -5.35 1.00
N ARG A 21 -9.36 -4.54 0.00
CA ARG A 21 -10.55 -3.67 0.08
C ARG A 21 -11.81 -4.47 0.40
N VAL A 22 -12.03 -5.61 -0.26
CA VAL A 22 -13.20 -6.46 0.00
C VAL A 22 -13.24 -6.93 1.46
N GLN A 23 -12.09 -7.31 2.00
CA GLN A 23 -11.97 -7.68 3.40
C GLN A 23 -12.22 -6.49 4.33
N TYR A 24 -11.66 -5.32 4.01
CA TYR A 24 -11.86 -4.09 4.76
C TYR A 24 -13.33 -3.65 4.79
N ASP A 25 -14.03 -3.70 3.66
CA ASP A 25 -15.45 -3.34 3.52
C ASP A 25 -16.36 -4.23 4.39
N SER A 26 -15.99 -5.50 4.59
CA SER A 26 -16.69 -6.43 5.50
C SER A 26 -16.77 -5.93 6.94
N TYR A 27 -15.82 -5.08 7.37
CA TYR A 27 -15.84 -4.46 8.70
C TYR A 27 -16.80 -3.26 8.81
N LEU A 28 -17.51 -2.91 7.74
CA LEU A 28 -18.54 -1.85 7.69
C LEU A 28 -18.04 -0.52 8.28
N ARG A 29 -16.82 -0.14 7.90
CA ARG A 29 -16.15 1.06 8.42
C ARG A 29 -16.70 2.33 7.77
N PRO A 30 -16.73 3.45 8.52
CA PRO A 30 -17.16 4.74 7.97
C PRO A 30 -16.12 5.39 7.03
N ARG A 31 -14.86 4.97 7.10
CA ARG A 31 -13.76 5.52 6.31
C ARG A 31 -13.51 4.64 5.08
N PRO A 32 -13.29 5.21 3.88
CA PRO A 32 -12.92 4.40 2.73
C PRO A 32 -11.53 3.80 2.89
N PHE A 33 -11.35 2.57 2.38
CA PHE A 33 -10.08 1.84 2.44
C PHE A 33 -8.89 2.64 1.91
N GLU A 34 -9.09 3.36 0.81
CA GLU A 34 -8.06 4.18 0.14
C GLU A 34 -7.61 5.38 0.99
N ASP A 35 -8.42 5.81 1.95
CA ASP A 35 -8.12 6.89 2.90
C ASP A 35 -7.36 6.39 4.14
N CYS A 36 -7.29 5.06 4.32
CA CYS A 36 -6.65 4.45 5.47
C CYS A 36 -5.13 4.31 5.32
N PHE A 37 -4.58 4.53 4.13
CA PHE A 37 -3.15 4.44 3.87
C PHE A 37 -2.71 5.39 2.77
N VAL A 38 -1.41 5.72 2.75
CA VAL A 38 -0.79 6.50 1.69
C VAL A 38 0.54 5.87 1.29
N LEU A 39 0.83 5.91 -0.01
CA LEU A 39 2.12 5.51 -0.57
C LEU A 39 2.93 6.78 -0.83
N LYS A 40 4.05 6.92 -0.13
CA LYS A 40 4.99 8.02 -0.29
C LYS A 40 6.20 7.55 -1.08
N THR A 41 6.71 8.43 -1.95
CA THR A 41 7.99 8.26 -2.62
C THR A 41 8.94 9.31 -2.08
N GLY A 42 10.06 8.90 -1.48
CA GLY A 42 11.08 9.83 -1.00
C GLY A 42 11.85 10.43 -2.18
N ASP A 43 11.76 11.75 -2.36
CA ASP A 43 12.40 12.52 -3.44
C ASP A 43 13.92 12.31 -3.56
N VAL A 44 14.60 11.99 -2.45
CA VAL A 44 16.08 11.99 -2.39
C VAL A 44 16.71 10.61 -2.50
N SER A 45 15.95 9.55 -2.17
CA SER A 45 16.49 8.18 -2.08
C SER A 45 15.78 7.16 -2.96
N GLY A 46 14.71 7.57 -3.69
CA GLY A 46 13.87 6.62 -4.42
C GLY A 46 13.23 5.56 -3.52
N THR A 47 13.14 5.86 -2.22
CA THR A 47 12.56 4.98 -1.20
C THR A 47 11.05 5.05 -1.30
N LEU A 48 10.43 3.89 -1.41
CA LEU A 48 8.98 3.75 -1.28
C LEU A 48 8.64 3.62 0.20
N THR A 49 7.53 4.19 0.64
CA THR A 49 7.05 4.03 2.01
C THR A 49 5.54 3.90 2.01
N LEU A 50 5.03 2.87 2.68
CA LEU A 50 3.62 2.72 3.02
C LEU A 50 3.39 3.32 4.41
N GLU A 51 2.48 4.28 4.51
CA GLU A 51 2.06 4.87 5.79
C GLU A 51 0.59 4.55 6.02
N ILE A 52 0.28 3.93 7.16
CA ILE A 52 -1.10 3.63 7.57
C ILE A 52 -1.64 4.83 8.35
N LEU A 53 -2.68 5.46 7.80
CA LEU A 53 -3.33 6.65 8.35
C LEU A 53 -4.46 6.31 9.33
N ASP A 54 -5.04 5.11 9.21
CA ASP A 54 -6.10 4.65 10.10
C ASP A 54 -5.54 3.80 11.25
N PRO A 55 -5.43 4.33 12.48
CA PRO A 55 -4.85 3.59 13.60
C PRO A 55 -5.75 2.42 14.05
N GLN A 56 -7.01 2.44 13.66
CA GLN A 56 -7.95 1.38 13.99
C GLN A 56 -7.97 0.28 12.92
N MET A 57 -7.23 0.38 11.82
CA MET A 57 -7.28 -0.57 10.70
C MET A 57 -7.14 -2.02 11.20
N PRO A 58 -7.92 -2.98 10.68
CA PRO A 58 -7.83 -4.36 11.14
C PRO A 58 -6.42 -4.90 10.91
N GLU A 59 -5.88 -5.66 11.86
CA GLU A 59 -4.51 -6.15 11.79
C GLU A 59 -4.28 -7.04 10.56
N ASP A 60 -5.26 -7.87 10.19
CA ASP A 60 -5.19 -8.70 8.97
C ASP A 60 -5.06 -7.86 7.70
N VAL A 61 -5.81 -6.76 7.60
CA VAL A 61 -5.76 -5.84 6.45
C VAL A 61 -4.45 -5.07 6.44
N LYS A 62 -4.01 -4.60 7.61
CA LYS A 62 -2.73 -3.91 7.76
C LYS A 62 -1.57 -4.80 7.34
N ARG A 63 -1.52 -6.03 7.87
CA ARG A 63 -0.51 -7.03 7.55
C ARG A 63 -0.54 -7.40 6.07
N GLY A 64 -1.72 -7.51 5.47
CA GLY A 64 -1.87 -7.69 4.03
C GLY A 64 -1.27 -6.54 3.23
N LEU A 65 -1.48 -5.29 3.63
CA LEU A 65 -0.87 -4.13 2.97
C LEU A 65 0.65 -4.12 3.11
N GLU A 66 1.19 -4.47 4.28
CA GLU A 66 2.64 -4.57 4.52
C GLU A 66 3.29 -5.71 3.71
N ASP A 67 2.61 -6.86 3.61
CA ASP A 67 3.04 -8.01 2.82
C ASP A 67 3.04 -7.70 1.33
N LEU A 68 1.95 -7.11 0.82
CA LEU A 68 1.87 -6.59 -0.54
C LEU A 68 2.98 -5.57 -0.79
N PHE A 69 3.18 -4.60 0.11
CA PHE A 69 4.20 -3.58 -0.07
C PHE A 69 5.59 -4.21 -0.21
N THR A 70 5.93 -5.16 0.67
CA THR A 70 7.21 -5.87 0.63
C THR A 70 7.36 -6.76 -0.61
N GLY A 71 6.29 -7.47 -1.01
CA GLY A 71 6.30 -8.39 -2.15
C GLY A 71 6.23 -7.70 -3.51
N THR A 72 5.62 -6.52 -3.59
CA THR A 72 5.54 -5.74 -4.83
C THR A 72 6.79 -4.88 -5.02
N VAL A 73 7.48 -4.44 -3.95
CA VAL A 73 8.72 -3.64 -4.07
C VAL A 73 9.74 -4.43 -4.90
N PRO A 74 10.23 -3.86 -6.02
CA PRO A 74 11.22 -4.56 -6.82
C PRO A 74 12.47 -4.80 -5.97
N GLU A 75 13.03 -6.01 -6.02
CA GLU A 75 14.23 -6.48 -5.27
C GLU A 75 15.48 -5.58 -5.37
N ASN A 76 15.42 -4.46 -6.08
CA ASN A 76 16.52 -3.56 -6.36
C ASN A 76 16.66 -2.42 -5.33
N GLY A 77 16.18 -2.64 -4.10
CA GLY A 77 16.17 -1.69 -2.99
C GLY A 77 17.08 -2.10 -1.84
N LEU A 78 18.35 -2.43 -2.13
CA LEU A 78 19.49 -2.40 -1.20
C LEU A 78 20.79 -2.29 -2.02
#